data_AF-A0AAU7AB16-F1
#
_entry.id   AF-A0AAU7AB16-F1
#
_cell.length_a   1.000
_cell.length_b   1.000
_cell.length_c   1.000
_cell.angle_alpha   90.00
_cell.angle_beta   90.00
_cell.angle_gamma   90.00
#
_symmetry.space_group_name_H-M   'P 1'
#
loop_
_entity.id
_entity.type
_entity.pdbx_description
1 polymer ?
#
loop_
_entity_poly.entity_id
_entity_poly.type
_entity_poly.pdbx_seq_one_letter_code
_entity_poly.pdbx_strand_id
1 'polypeptide(L)' 'MAKLTKKNVFKAYDAKPENKMDKTTRVARRMVDEDAEERQAKITRLRNARLEREADTPPETKTTLVRKTR' A
#
# COMPACT_ATOMS: atom_id res chain seq x y z
N MET A 1 -44.98 3.51 21.87
CA MET A 1 -44.33 4.83 22.00
C MET A 1 -43.27 4.75 23.09
N ALA A 2 -42.00 4.99 22.79
CA ALA A 2 -40.95 4.98 23.80
C ALA A 2 -41.13 6.16 24.77
N LYS A 3 -41.08 5.90 26.09
CA LYS A 3 -41.19 6.95 27.12
C LYS A 3 -39.86 7.71 27.21
N LEU A 4 -39.82 8.92 26.66
CA LEU A 4 -38.67 9.81 26.76
C LEU A 4 -38.60 10.40 28.19
N THR A 5 -37.43 10.30 28.81
CA THR A 5 -37.06 10.84 30.13
C THR A 5 -35.86 11.75 29.94
N LYS A 6 -35.64 12.74 30.82
CA LYS A 6 -34.55 13.74 30.67
C LYS A 6 -33.15 13.14 30.40
N LYS A 7 -32.92 11.90 30.83
CA LYS A 7 -31.67 11.15 30.64
C LYS A 7 -31.53 10.48 29.27
N ASN A 8 -32.63 10.27 28.54
CA ASN A 8 -32.66 9.55 27.25
C ASN A 8 -33.14 10.42 26.07
N VAL A 9 -33.38 11.72 26.30
CA VAL A 9 -33.77 12.68 25.25
C VAL A 9 -32.68 12.83 24.20
N PHE A 10 -31.41 12.79 24.63
CA PHE A 10 -30.26 12.85 23.74
C PHE A 10 -29.65 11.45 23.59
N LYS A 11 -29.32 11.07 22.35
CA LYS A 11 -28.53 9.88 22.10
C LYS A 11 -27.10 10.13 22.55
N ALA A 12 -26.66 9.41 23.57
CA ALA A 12 -25.25 9.29 23.88
C ALA A 12 -24.60 8.41 22.80
N TYR A 13 -23.53 8.90 22.19
CA TYR A 13 -22.70 8.12 21.29
C TYR A 13 -21.31 8.03 21.90
N ASP A 14 -20.79 6.81 22.07
CA ASP A 14 -19.44 6.58 22.61
C ASP A 14 -18.34 7.09 21.66
N ALA A 15 -18.64 7.10 20.35
CA ALA A 15 -17.81 7.68 19.31
C ALA A 15 -18.65 8.52 18.36
N LYS A 16 -18.04 9.55 17.75
CA LYS A 16 -18.74 10.41 16.79
C LYS A 16 -19.29 9.55 15.64
N PRO A 17 -20.60 9.57 15.37
CA PRO A 17 -21.17 8.75 14.31
C PRO A 17 -20.60 9.21 12.95
N GLU A 18 -20.03 8.26 12.20
CA GLU A 18 -19.48 8.54 10.86
C GLU A 18 -20.59 9.00 9.92
N ASN A 19 -20.37 10.15 9.27
CA ASN A 19 -21.21 10.63 8.19
C ASN A 19 -20.98 9.76 6.93
N LYS A 20 -21.91 9.79 5.97
CA LYS A 20 -21.78 9.10 4.67
C LYS A 20 -20.46 9.47 3.97
N MET A 21 -20.03 10.72 4.06
CA MET A 21 -18.76 11.20 3.50
C MET A 21 -17.52 10.58 4.19
N ASP A 22 -17.58 10.38 5.51
CA ASP A 22 -16.49 9.76 6.26
C ASP A 22 -16.34 8.30 5.82
N LYS A 23 -17.47 7.61 5.61
CA LYS A 23 -17.51 6.23 5.11
C LYS A 23 -16.90 6.10 3.72
N THR A 24 -17.27 6.97 2.79
CA THR A 24 -16.71 6.92 1.42
C THR A 24 -15.22 7.23 1.43
N THR A 25 -14.78 8.19 2.25
CA THR A 25 -13.36 8.53 2.40
C THR A 25 -12.57 7.35 2.98
N ARG A 26 -13.13 6.66 3.97
CA ARG A 26 -12.52 5.45 4.56
C ARG A 26 -12.36 4.34 3.54
N VAL A 27 -13.38 4.09 2.72
CA VAL A 27 -13.34 3.06 1.68
C VAL A 27 -12.30 3.41 0.61
N ALA A 28 -12.31 4.65 0.11
CA ALA A 28 -11.36 5.09 -0.90
C ALA A 28 -9.90 4.97 -0.43
N ARG A 29 -9.61 5.31 0.84
CA ARG A 29 -8.27 5.13 1.42
C ARG A 29 -7.86 3.66 1.47
N ARG A 30 -8.76 2.78 1.96
CA ARG A 30 -8.49 1.34 2.00
C ARG A 30 -8.15 0.76 0.63
N MET A 31 -8.89 1.13 -0.41
CA MET A 31 -8.60 0.68 -1.78
C MET A 31 -7.19 1.07 -2.23
N VAL A 32 -6.75 2.30 -1.91
CA VAL A 32 -5.40 2.78 -2.27
C VAL A 32 -4.33 2.05 -1.48
N ASP A 33 -4.56 1.81 -0.19
CA ASP A 33 -3.61 1.13 0.68
C ASP A 33 -3.44 -0.34 0.26
N GLU A 34 -4.54 -1.05 -0.01
CA GLU A 34 -4.55 -2.43 -0.53
C GLU A 34 -3.76 -2.54 -1.85
N ASP A 35 -4.04 -1.65 -2.81
CA ASP A 35 -3.31 -1.58 -4.09
C ASP A 35 -1.81 -1.31 -3.88
N ALA A 36 -1.45 -0.45 -2.91
CA ALA A 36 -0.08 -0.12 -2.60
C ALA A 36 0.66 -1.32 -2.00
N GLU A 37 0.02 -2.06 -1.10
CA GLU A 37 0.56 -3.29 -0.50
C GLU A 37 0.86 -4.35 -1.56
N GLU A 38 -0.08 -4.59 -2.49
CA GLU A 38 0.12 -5.54 -3.60
C GLU A 38 1.32 -5.16 -4.49
N ARG A 39 1.45 -3.86 -4.81
CA ARG A 39 2.58 -3.36 -5.60
C ARG A 39 3.90 -3.55 -4.88
N GLN A 40 3.96 -3.25 -3.58
CA GLN A 40 5.18 -3.42 -2.79
C GLN A 40 5.58 -4.89 -2.66
N ALA A 41 4.62 -5.79 -2.46
CA ALA A 41 4.87 -7.23 -2.45
C ALA A 41 5.47 -7.71 -3.79
N LYS A 42 4.91 -7.26 -4.92
CA LYS A 42 5.43 -7.58 -6.25
C LYS A 42 6.85 -7.04 -6.46
N ILE A 43 7.10 -5.79 -6.10
CA ILE A 43 8.43 -5.16 -6.24
C ILE A 43 9.46 -5.93 -5.42
N THR A 44 9.12 -6.28 -4.20
CA THR A 44 10.02 -7.02 -3.29
C THR A 44 10.35 -8.39 -3.87
N ARG A 45 9.35 -9.12 -4.39
CA ARG A 45 9.56 -10.41 -5.05
C ARG A 45 10.47 -10.31 -6.26
N LEU A 46 10.25 -9.32 -7.14
CA LEU A 46 11.07 -9.12 -8.34
C LEU A 46 12.50 -8.71 -8.00
N ARG A 47 12.66 -7.88 -6.96
CA ARG A 47 13.98 -7.47 -6.48
C ARG A 47 14.76 -8.66 -5.94
N ASN A 48 14.13 -9.52 -5.14
CA ASN A 48 14.78 -10.73 -4.63
C ASN A 48 15.18 -11.67 -5.76
N ALA A 49 14.29 -11.93 -6.71
CA ALA A 49 14.60 -12.76 -7.88
C ALA A 49 15.75 -12.18 -8.74
N ARG A 50 15.88 -10.85 -8.81
CA ARG A 50 17.01 -10.20 -9.48
C ARG A 50 18.31 -10.41 -8.70
N LEU A 51 18.29 -10.27 -7.38
CA LEU A 51 19.46 -10.47 -6.53
C LEU A 51 19.96 -11.92 -6.58
N GLU A 52 19.06 -12.91 -6.58
CA GLU A 52 19.40 -14.32 -6.76
C GLU A 52 20.11 -14.55 -8.11
N ARG A 53 19.54 -14.01 -9.20
CA ARG A 53 20.19 -14.10 -10.52
C ARG A 53 21.55 -13.42 -10.58
N GLU A 54 21.70 -12.26 -9.95
CA GLU A 54 22.98 -11.55 -9.89
C GLU A 54 24.02 -12.31 -9.05
N ALA A 55 23.60 -13.07 -8.02
CA ALA A 55 24.48 -13.95 -7.25
C ALA A 55 24.92 -15.19 -8.05
N ASP A 56 24.02 -15.74 -8.87
CA ASP A 56 24.29 -16.94 -9.68
C ASP A 56 25.02 -16.64 -11.00
N THR A 57 25.05 -15.38 -11.44
CA THR A 57 25.74 -14.99 -12.67
C THR A 57 27.18 -14.59 -12.34
N PRO A 58 28.22 -15.33 -12.80
CA PRO A 58 29.60 -14.90 -12.64
C PRO A 58 29.77 -13.54 -13.33
N PRO A 59 30.63 -12.64 -12.79
CA PRO A 59 30.82 -11.32 -13.38
C PRO A 59 31.32 -11.50 -14.81
N GLU A 60 30.47 -11.17 -15.80
CA GLU A 60 30.92 -11.03 -17.17
C GLU A 60 31.96 -9.92 -17.16
N THR A 61 33.23 -10.30 -17.33
CA THR A 61 34.33 -9.39 -17.65
C THR A 61 33.93 -8.66 -18.92
N LYS A 62 33.34 -7.47 -18.74
CA LYS A 62 33.06 -6.52 -19.82
C LYS A 62 34.39 -6.14 -20.42
N THR A 63 34.83 -6.88 -21.43
CA THR A 63 35.93 -6.47 -22.30
C THR A 63 35.43 -5.26 -23.05
N THR A 64 35.67 -4.08 -22.48
CA THR A 64 35.56 -2.80 -23.18
C THR A 64 36.55 -2.86 -24.34
N LEU A 65 36.07 -3.26 -25.51
CA LEU A 65 36.84 -3.15 -26.75
C LEU A 65 37.03 -1.66 -27.02
N VAL A 66 38.17 -1.13 -26.56
CA VAL A 66 38.64 0.22 -26.87
C VAL A 66 38.79 0.31 -28.39
N ARG A 67 37.83 0.94 -29.07
CA ARG A 67 37.94 1.25 -30.49
C ARG A 67 39.02 2.31 -30.66
N LYS A 68 40.21 1.88 -31.10
CA LYS A 68 41.31 2.76 -31.50
C LYS A 68 40.93 3.43 -32.84
N THR A 69 40.65 4.72 -32.81
CA THR A 69 40.54 5.55 -34.01
C THR A 69 41.95 5.85 -34.54
N ARG A 70 42.13 5.66 -35.86
CA ARG A 70 43.38 5.89 -36.61
C ARG A 70 43.50 7.35 -37.02
#